data_AF-A0A124E5N9-F1
#
_entry.id   AF-A0A124E5N9-F1
#
_cell.length_a   1.000
_cell.length_b   1.000
_cell.length_c   1.000
_cell.angle_alpha   90.00
_cell.angle_beta   90.00
_cell.angle_gamma   90.00
#
_symmetry.space_group_name_H-M   'P 1'
#
loop_
_entity.id
_entity.type
_entity.pdbx_description
1 polymer ?
#
loop_
_entity_poly.entity_id
_entity_poly.type
_entity_poly.pdbx_seq_one_letter_code
_entity_poly.pdbx_strand_id
1 'polypeptide(L)'
;MSNRTSVKNLIRTGVATCAVAASLAGAGIASADATDDYPIPNRILRTPCTAEQIMAAARDVEPVYYERYMIDYNNKPVADQQGAQDRIHWFFSMDYAGRRQYSENMATNAFFENMSWRW
;
A
#
# COMPACT_ATOMS: atom_id res chain seq x y z
N MET A 1 -8.74 41.37 -42.01
CA MET A 1 -8.07 40.04 -42.02
C MET A 1 -7.62 39.54 -40.63
N SER A 2 -8.06 40.13 -39.51
CA SER A 2 -7.61 39.74 -38.15
C SER A 2 -8.46 38.62 -37.48
N ASN A 3 -9.72 38.45 -37.88
CA ASN A 3 -10.69 37.61 -37.15
C ASN A 3 -10.52 36.09 -37.36
N ARG A 4 -10.01 35.66 -38.53
CA ARG A 4 -9.82 34.22 -38.84
C ARG A 4 -8.67 33.58 -38.07
N THR A 5 -7.65 34.36 -37.70
CA THR A 5 -6.47 33.87 -36.98
C THR A 5 -6.78 33.65 -35.50
N SER A 6 -7.59 34.55 -34.91
CA SER A 6 -8.05 34.44 -33.52
C SER A 6 -8.92 33.20 -33.29
N VAL A 7 -9.85 32.91 -34.21
CA VAL A 7 -10.73 31.73 -34.11
C VAL A 7 -9.94 30.41 -34.24
N LYS A 8 -8.94 30.36 -35.14
CA LYS A 8 -8.08 29.17 -35.30
C LYS A 8 -7.25 28.89 -34.06
N ASN A 9 -6.74 29.93 -33.40
CA ASN A 9 -5.98 29.79 -32.16
C ASN A 9 -6.89 29.35 -31.01
N LEU A 10 -8.11 29.89 -30.90
CA LEU A 10 -9.07 29.48 -29.88
C LEU A 10 -9.45 27.99 -29.97
N ILE A 11 -9.70 27.50 -31.19
CA ILE A 11 -10.03 26.10 -31.45
C ILE A 11 -8.84 25.19 -31.10
N ARG A 12 -7.61 25.57 -31.47
CA ARG A 12 -6.40 24.80 -31.15
C ARG A 12 -6.15 24.69 -29.65
N THR A 13 -6.31 25.80 -28.92
CA THR A 13 -6.14 25.81 -27.47
C THR A 13 -7.21 24.97 -26.79
N GLY A 14 -8.48 25.06 -27.22
CA GLY A 14 -9.58 24.26 -26.66
C GLY A 14 -9.42 22.76 -26.88
N VAL A 15 -8.97 22.34 -28.06
CA VAL A 15 -8.67 20.92 -28.34
C VAL A 15 -7.51 20.42 -27.48
N ALA A 16 -6.46 21.23 -27.29
CA ALA A 16 -5.32 20.87 -26.47
C ALA A 16 -5.69 20.69 -24.98
N THR A 17 -6.49 21.58 -24.39
CA THR A 17 -6.94 21.44 -23.00
C THR A 17 -7.86 20.24 -22.79
N CYS A 18 -8.77 19.96 -23.73
CA CYS A 18 -9.61 18.76 -23.66
C CYS A 18 -8.80 17.46 -23.75
N ALA A 19 -7.77 17.42 -24.61
CA ALA A 19 -6.90 16.24 -24.73
C ALA A 19 -6.10 15.96 -23.46
N VAL A 20 -5.60 17.00 -22.77
CA VAL A 20 -4.88 16.86 -21.49
C VAL A 20 -5.83 16.46 -20.34
N ALA A 21 -7.05 17.01 -20.32
CA ALA A 21 -8.04 16.60 -19.33
C ALA A 21 -8.46 15.13 -19.51
N ALA A 22 -8.60 14.67 -20.77
CA ALA A 22 -8.92 13.28 -21.08
C ALA A 22 -7.78 12.32 -20.73
N SER A 23 -6.51 12.72 -20.91
CA SER A 23 -5.36 11.86 -20.57
C SER A 23 -5.19 11.67 -19.05
N LEU A 24 -5.52 12.68 -18.24
CA LEU A 24 -5.52 12.55 -16.78
C LEU A 24 -6.66 11.66 -16.26
N ALA A 25 -7.82 11.66 -16.92
CA ALA A 25 -8.95 10.79 -16.58
C ALA A 25 -8.73 9.31 -16.98
N GLY A 26 -7.84 9.06 -17.96
CA GLY A 26 -7.49 7.72 -18.44
C GLY A 26 -6.25 7.12 -17.78
N ALA A 27 -5.57 7.83 -16.88
CA ALA A 27 -4.45 7.30 -16.12
C ALA A 27 -4.99 6.26 -15.12
N GLY A 28 -5.02 4.99 -15.53
CA GLY A 28 -5.35 3.88 -14.64
C GLY A 28 -4.43 3.86 -13.42
N ILE A 29 -4.94 3.39 -12.29
CA ILE A 29 -4.10 3.11 -11.12
C ILE A 29 -3.06 2.08 -11.58
N ALA A 30 -1.78 2.45 -11.55
CA ALA A 30 -0.71 1.48 -11.71
C ALA A 30 -0.83 0.48 -10.56
N SER A 31 -1.27 -0.74 -10.88
CA SER A 31 -1.30 -1.86 -9.94
C SER A 31 0.07 -2.51 -9.97
N ALA A 32 0.65 -2.80 -8.81
CA ALA A 32 1.76 -3.72 -8.69
C ALA A 32 1.36 -5.08 -9.26
N ASP A 33 2.36 -5.89 -9.64
CA ASP A 33 2.19 -7.26 -10.12
C ASP A 33 1.64 -8.15 -8.99
N ALA A 34 0.32 -8.07 -8.77
CA ALA A 34 -0.35 -8.72 -7.66
C ALA A 34 -0.66 -10.17 -8.01
N THR A 35 -0.09 -11.08 -7.23
CA THR A 35 -0.47 -12.50 -7.23
C THR A 35 -1.28 -12.81 -5.97
N ASP A 36 -1.75 -14.05 -5.81
CA ASP A 36 -2.46 -14.44 -4.59
C ASP A 36 -1.57 -14.32 -3.33
N ASP A 37 -0.25 -14.40 -3.49
CA ASP A 37 0.73 -14.38 -2.40
C ASP A 37 1.60 -13.11 -2.34
N TYR A 38 1.48 -12.21 -3.32
CA TYR A 38 2.29 -10.98 -3.41
C TYR A 38 1.39 -9.76 -3.71
N PRO A 39 1.64 -8.57 -3.11
CA PRO A 39 2.75 -8.23 -2.19
C PRO A 39 2.51 -8.66 -0.73
N ILE A 40 1.24 -8.71 -0.33
CA ILE A 40 0.78 -9.34 0.92
C ILE A 40 -0.27 -10.38 0.53
N PRO A 41 -0.20 -11.63 1.03
CA PRO A 41 -1.12 -12.68 0.61
C PRO A 41 -2.60 -12.31 0.79
N ASN A 42 -3.43 -12.64 -0.19
CA ASN A 42 -4.85 -12.27 -0.23
C ASN A 42 -5.61 -12.73 1.03
N ARG A 43 -5.24 -13.90 1.57
CA ARG A 43 -5.78 -14.43 2.82
C ARG A 43 -5.56 -13.50 4.02
N ILE A 44 -4.44 -12.79 4.09
CA ILE A 44 -4.16 -11.80 5.15
C ILE A 44 -4.96 -10.52 4.90
N LEU A 45 -5.10 -10.10 3.64
CA LEU A 45 -5.91 -8.93 3.30
C LEU A 45 -7.39 -9.12 3.67
N ARG A 46 -7.91 -10.34 3.56
CA ARG A 46 -9.33 -10.66 3.81
C ARG A 46 -9.64 -11.22 5.20
N THR A 47 -8.62 -11.60 5.97
CA THR A 47 -8.85 -12.30 7.24
C THR A 47 -9.63 -11.42 8.23
N PRO A 48 -10.63 -12.00 8.94
CA PRO A 48 -11.25 -11.36 10.08
C PRO A 48 -10.41 -11.48 11.36
N CYS A 49 -9.32 -12.26 11.34
CA CYS A 49 -8.48 -12.46 12.50
C CYS A 49 -7.72 -11.19 12.91
N THR A 50 -7.49 -11.01 14.21
CA THR A 50 -6.61 -9.96 14.74
C THR A 50 -5.13 -10.32 14.57
N ALA A 51 -4.24 -9.34 14.76
CA ALA A 51 -2.79 -9.57 14.75
C ALA A 51 -2.38 -10.63 15.77
N GLU A 52 -2.97 -10.63 16.97
CA GLU A 52 -2.69 -11.59 18.05
C GLU A 52 -3.14 -12.99 17.66
N GLN A 53 -4.28 -13.12 17.00
CA GLN A 53 -4.77 -14.42 16.52
C GLN A 53 -3.85 -14.99 15.44
N ILE A 54 -3.34 -14.14 14.53
CA ILE A 54 -2.35 -14.55 13.53
C ILE A 54 -1.02 -14.92 14.20
N MET A 55 -0.56 -14.15 15.18
CA MET A 55 0.67 -14.45 15.93
C MET A 55 0.54 -15.73 16.78
N ALA A 56 -0.62 -15.99 17.37
CA ALA A 56 -0.90 -17.24 18.06
C ALA A 56 -0.90 -18.42 17.08
N ALA A 57 -1.54 -18.26 15.91
CA ALA A 57 -1.48 -19.29 14.87
C ALA A 57 -0.03 -19.56 14.44
N ALA A 58 0.78 -18.52 14.24
CA ALA A 58 2.20 -18.68 13.90
C ALA A 58 2.99 -19.40 15.00
N ARG A 59 2.72 -19.12 16.28
CA ARG A 59 3.30 -19.85 17.42
C ARG A 59 2.98 -21.34 17.37
N ASP A 60 1.75 -21.67 16.99
CA ASP A 60 1.25 -23.05 17.07
C ASP A 60 1.61 -23.88 15.81
N VAL A 61 1.69 -23.24 14.62
CA VAL A 61 1.92 -23.92 13.33
C VAL A 61 3.34 -23.77 12.79
N GLU A 62 4.03 -22.68 13.12
CA GLU A 62 5.37 -22.34 12.63
C GLU A 62 6.28 -21.91 13.81
N PRO A 63 6.42 -22.73 14.87
CA PRO A 63 7.00 -22.33 16.15
C PRO A 63 8.44 -21.81 16.03
N VAL A 64 9.24 -22.40 15.14
CA VAL A 64 10.63 -21.96 14.91
C VAL A 64 10.69 -20.53 14.35
N TYR A 65 9.79 -20.19 13.42
CA TYR A 65 9.73 -18.83 12.85
C TYR A 65 9.16 -17.84 13.85
N TYR A 66 8.14 -18.25 14.62
CA TYR A 66 7.60 -17.44 15.70
C TYR A 66 8.67 -17.10 16.74
N GLU A 67 9.39 -18.09 17.27
CA GLU A 67 10.42 -17.88 18.29
C GLU A 67 11.52 -16.96 17.79
N ARG A 68 12.03 -17.19 16.57
CA ARG A 68 13.04 -16.31 15.96
C ARG A 68 12.54 -14.88 15.83
N TYR A 69 11.31 -14.69 15.38
CA TYR A 69 10.70 -13.37 15.28
C TYR A 69 10.56 -12.70 16.65
N MET A 70 10.11 -13.43 17.67
CA MET A 70 9.96 -12.88 19.01
C MET A 70 11.30 -12.56 19.67
N ILE A 71 12.36 -13.33 19.40
CA ILE A 71 13.71 -13.02 19.86
C ILE A 71 14.18 -11.69 19.25
N ASP A 72 14.01 -11.51 17.94
CA ASP A 72 14.39 -10.26 17.27
C ASP A 72 13.56 -9.08 17.79
N TYR A 73 12.24 -9.25 17.92
CA TYR A 73 11.31 -8.29 18.51
C TYR A 73 11.79 -7.83 19.90
N ASN A 74 12.06 -8.78 20.80
CA ASN A 74 12.45 -8.50 22.17
C ASN A 74 13.85 -7.85 22.29
N ASN A 75 14.68 -7.98 21.25
CA ASN A 75 16.00 -7.34 21.18
C ASN A 75 15.94 -5.90 20.63
N LYS A 76 14.79 -5.43 20.12
CA LYS A 76 14.64 -4.05 19.65
C LYS A 76 14.47 -3.04 20.80
N PRO A 77 14.78 -1.75 20.59
CA PRO A 77 14.41 -0.69 21.53
C PRO A 77 12.90 -0.70 21.83
N VAL A 78 12.52 -0.34 23.07
CA VAL A 78 11.11 -0.32 23.50
C VAL A 78 10.22 0.55 22.59
N ALA A 79 10.76 1.66 22.07
CA ALA A 79 10.03 2.51 21.13
C ALA A 79 9.73 1.82 19.78
N ASP A 80 10.62 0.95 19.33
CA ASP A 80 10.48 0.20 18.07
C ASP A 80 9.49 -0.95 18.28
N GLN A 81 9.57 -1.61 19.44
CA GLN A 81 8.60 -2.62 19.87
C GLN A 81 7.17 -2.07 19.88
N GLN A 82 6.97 -0.87 20.46
CA GLN A 82 5.67 -0.21 20.49
C GLN A 82 5.23 0.20 19.08
N GLY A 83 6.12 0.81 18.29
CA GLY A 83 5.81 1.21 16.92
C GLY A 83 5.39 0.03 16.03
N ALA A 84 6.01 -1.13 16.19
CA ALA A 84 5.60 -2.35 15.49
C ALA A 84 4.20 -2.82 15.90
N GLN A 85 3.88 -2.81 17.20
CA GLN A 85 2.53 -3.17 17.69
C GLN A 85 1.47 -2.20 17.16
N ASP A 86 1.68 -0.90 17.33
CA ASP A 86 0.74 0.13 16.87
C ASP A 86 0.50 0.02 15.36
N ARG A 87 1.57 -0.26 14.60
CA ARG A 87 1.49 -0.37 13.15
C ARG A 87 0.70 -1.60 12.71
N ILE A 88 0.97 -2.76 13.30
CA ILE A 88 0.27 -3.99 12.92
C ILE A 88 -1.20 -3.94 13.35
N HIS A 89 -1.50 -3.35 14.51
CA HIS A 89 -2.88 -3.10 14.94
C HIS A 89 -3.61 -2.16 14.01
N TRP A 90 -2.98 -1.07 13.57
CA TRP A 90 -3.54 -0.19 12.54
C TRP A 90 -3.78 -0.92 11.21
N PHE A 91 -2.85 -1.79 10.79
CA PHE A 91 -3.03 -2.56 9.56
C PHE A 91 -4.27 -3.47 9.62
N PHE A 92 -4.42 -4.20 10.73
CA PHE A 92 -5.56 -5.09 10.93
C PHE A 92 -6.86 -4.35 11.29
N SER A 93 -6.85 -3.06 11.64
CA SER A 93 -8.08 -2.28 11.83
C SER A 93 -8.72 -1.80 10.53
N MET A 94 -7.95 -1.77 9.43
CA MET A 94 -8.47 -1.41 8.11
C MET A 94 -9.38 -2.49 7.52
N ASP A 95 -10.28 -2.06 6.64
CA ASP A 95 -11.04 -2.95 5.76
C ASP A 95 -10.16 -3.51 4.64
N TYR A 96 -10.73 -4.41 3.83
CA TYR A 96 -10.00 -5.02 2.71
C TYR A 96 -9.44 -3.98 1.73
N ALA A 97 -10.21 -2.93 1.41
CA ALA A 97 -9.78 -1.90 0.47
C ALA A 97 -8.57 -1.12 1.01
N GLY A 98 -8.59 -0.73 2.29
CA GLY A 98 -7.47 -0.08 2.96
C GLY A 98 -6.22 -0.96 3.01
N ARG A 99 -6.35 -2.23 3.41
CA ARG A 99 -5.22 -3.18 3.42
C ARG A 99 -4.65 -3.42 2.02
N ARG A 100 -5.51 -3.51 0.99
CA ARG A 100 -5.08 -3.67 -0.40
C ARG A 100 -4.30 -2.46 -0.90
N GLN A 101 -4.79 -1.25 -0.63
CA GLN A 101 -4.09 -0.02 -1.00
C GLN A 101 -2.76 0.13 -0.26
N TYR A 102 -2.72 -0.22 1.03
CA TYR A 102 -1.48 -0.25 1.79
C TYR A 102 -0.45 -1.20 1.15
N SER A 103 -0.88 -2.40 0.78
CA SER A 103 -0.03 -3.39 0.09
C SER A 103 0.50 -2.88 -1.25
N GLU A 104 -0.29 -2.12 -2.01
CA GLU A 104 0.15 -1.49 -3.27
C GLU A 104 1.22 -0.44 -3.04
N ASN A 105 1.01 0.44 -2.06
CA ASN A 105 1.97 1.49 -1.74
C ASN A 105 3.31 0.90 -1.27
N MET A 106 3.27 -0.21 -0.51
CA MET A 106 4.45 -0.96 -0.10
C MET A 106 5.24 -1.54 -1.28
N ALA A 107 4.54 -2.10 -2.27
CA ALA A 107 5.19 -2.72 -3.43
C ALA A 107 5.79 -1.71 -4.40
N THR A 108 5.21 -0.51 -4.47
CA THR A 108 5.58 0.52 -5.45
C THR A 108 6.52 1.59 -4.88
N ASN A 109 6.58 1.72 -3.55
CA ASN A 109 7.45 2.67 -2.87
C ASN A 109 8.15 2.01 -1.67
N ALA A 110 9.44 1.69 -1.85
CA ALA A 110 10.27 1.08 -0.81
C ALA A 110 10.32 1.89 0.50
N PHE A 111 10.11 3.21 0.45
CA PHE A 111 10.15 4.10 1.62
C PHE A 111 8.77 4.42 2.19
N PHE A 112 7.71 3.75 1.74
CA PHE A 112 6.36 4.04 2.19
C PHE A 112 6.12 3.66 3.66
N GLU A 113 6.64 2.52 4.11
CA GLU A 113 6.55 2.08 5.50
C GLU A 113 7.84 2.39 6.26
N ASN A 114 7.80 3.37 7.14
CA ASN A 114 8.96 3.72 7.93
C ASN A 114 9.30 2.65 8.99
N MET A 115 8.31 1.92 9.52
CA MET A 115 8.56 0.91 10.55
C MET A 115 9.36 -0.29 10.02
N SER A 116 9.22 -0.64 8.73
CA SER A 116 10.00 -1.75 8.13
C SER A 116 11.49 -1.44 8.03
N TRP A 117 11.89 -0.17 8.08
CA TRP A 117 13.31 0.24 8.10
C TRP A 117 13.94 0.23 9.50
N ARG A 118 13.15 -0.08 10.53
CA ARG A 118 13.61 -0.19 11.93
C ARG A 118 13.75 -1.64 12.38
N TRP A 119 13.55 -2.58 11.46
CA TRP A 119 13.55 -4.02 11.71
C TRP A 119 14.85 -4.67 11.26
#